data_AF-A0A919YLP8-F1
#
_entry.id   AF-A0A919YLP8-F1
#
_cell.length_a   1.000
_cell.length_b   1.000
_cell.length_c   1.000
_cell.angle_alpha   90.00
_cell.angle_beta   90.00
_cell.angle_gamma   90.00
#
_symmetry.space_group_name_H-M   'P 1'
#
loop_
_entity.id
_entity.type
_entity.pdbx_description
1 polymer ?
#
loop_
_entity_poly.entity_id
_entity_poly.type
_entity_poly.pdbx_seq_one_letter_code
_entity_poly.pdbx_strand_id
1 'polypeptide(L)'
;MPDPYDVREVFERMTLDLIGSLKRNLKRHQTDEIGEGFRWEQWQAGKLRALANYQKTNRRLIRAAVNEAEELTGAIVKQSYDQGSRQEESRWNRIINFFLKPFGLRRETFTGLLSIPENIKPLLPAVIRNYLDMPPPTQEDSFFALNTRKLDALQEGIMRDLQATEGAIYRKMDDVYRQVVYRTSHYVTAGAVTINQAMDMATKEFLSRGIDCITYRDGRKVNIAAYAEMALRTVSQRATFLGEGSKRDEWGVYTVVMSAHGNCSPMCLPFQGRVFIDDVYTSIDKTKAAQLSNQTGYMRLSYAMSRGAFHPNCRHTLATFFPGVSRLPDVPVEDEVALTRYDAEQQQRYMERQIRKYKRLEAGSMDDANQAKYAAKVKEWQERIRAHLADNDYLRRDRKREKVDAQLGSAERNKLLKTAADREKIKEIQKLIRSTEQPKGILRGQQNKHIPGTHEYNQYVEKLKIKGQYGPSRLTISQEEVTELVKQYAGTGSVKLNKKGEWDRKETILVNDRIIGKAVNNLTGTEADTSVFIIHYAKDGVHIVPGYPSLKKGRGNT
;
A
#
# COMPACT_ATOMS: atom_id res chain seq x y z
N MET A 1 -7.92 10.71 0.60
CA MET A 1 -6.54 10.17 0.58
C MET A 1 -6.62 8.80 1.23
N PRO A 2 -5.98 7.78 0.64
CA PRO A 2 -6.01 6.45 1.23
C PRO A 2 -5.26 6.45 2.56
N ASP A 3 -5.93 6.01 3.61
CA ASP A 3 -5.42 5.92 4.98
C ASP A 3 -4.96 4.48 5.23
N PRO A 4 -3.87 4.22 5.99
CA PRO A 4 -3.56 2.87 6.46
C PRO A 4 -4.74 2.09 7.08
N TYR A 5 -5.76 2.77 7.61
CA TYR A 5 -6.99 2.10 8.07
C TYR A 5 -7.80 1.46 6.93
N ASP A 6 -7.66 1.92 5.68
CA ASP A 6 -8.41 1.40 4.53
C ASP A 6 -8.03 -0.06 4.26
N VAL A 7 -6.76 -0.45 4.45
CA VAL A 7 -6.34 -1.85 4.28
C VAL A 7 -6.90 -2.76 5.38
N ARG A 8 -7.05 -2.24 6.59
CA ARG A 8 -7.71 -3.00 7.66
C ARG A 8 -9.18 -3.25 7.32
N GLU A 9 -9.88 -2.23 6.85
CA GLU A 9 -11.27 -2.30 6.40
C GLU A 9 -11.44 -3.39 5.33
N VAL A 10 -10.53 -3.47 4.35
CA VAL A 10 -10.50 -4.54 3.34
C VAL A 10 -10.47 -5.94 3.97
N PHE A 11 -9.59 -6.18 4.93
CA PHE A 11 -9.47 -7.50 5.59
C PHE A 11 -10.60 -7.80 6.57
N GLU A 12 -11.16 -6.80 7.27
CA GLU A 12 -12.34 -6.97 8.12
C GLU A 12 -13.57 -7.33 7.28
N ARG A 13 -13.78 -6.63 6.17
CA ARG A 13 -14.85 -6.90 5.19
C ARG A 13 -14.71 -8.27 4.57
N MET A 14 -13.51 -8.65 4.13
CA MET A 14 -13.21 -9.99 3.63
C MET A 14 -13.56 -11.06 4.67
N THR A 15 -13.20 -10.85 5.95
CA THR A 15 -13.52 -11.77 7.04
C THR A 15 -15.02 -11.99 7.14
N LEU A 16 -15.82 -10.92 7.08
CA LEU A 16 -17.27 -11.02 7.13
C LEU A 16 -17.89 -11.63 5.87
N ASP A 17 -17.36 -11.36 4.69
CA ASP A 17 -17.81 -12.01 3.45
C ASP A 17 -17.52 -13.52 3.46
N LEU A 18 -16.39 -13.94 4.04
CA LEU A 18 -16.03 -15.34 4.26
C LEU A 18 -16.96 -16.01 5.27
N ILE A 19 -17.28 -15.32 6.37
CA ILE A 19 -18.30 -15.77 7.33
C ILE A 19 -19.67 -15.91 6.63
N GLY A 20 -20.06 -14.93 5.82
CA GLY A 20 -21.30 -14.99 5.04
C GLY A 20 -21.31 -16.16 4.05
N SER A 21 -20.17 -16.43 3.39
CA SER A 21 -19.97 -17.56 2.49
C SER A 21 -20.17 -18.89 3.23
N LEU A 22 -19.53 -19.04 4.39
CA LEU A 22 -19.69 -20.18 5.28
C LEU A 22 -21.16 -20.38 5.70
N LYS A 23 -21.83 -19.32 6.19
CA LYS A 23 -23.24 -19.37 6.62
C LYS A 23 -24.17 -19.80 5.49
N ARG A 24 -24.02 -19.22 4.30
CA ARG A 24 -24.84 -19.58 3.13
C ARG A 24 -24.63 -21.03 2.70
N ASN A 25 -23.39 -21.50 2.74
CA ASN A 25 -23.06 -22.87 2.38
C ASN A 25 -23.64 -23.87 3.40
N LEU A 26 -23.50 -23.60 4.70
CA LEU A 26 -24.09 -24.41 5.77
C LEU A 26 -25.63 -24.42 5.73
N LYS A 27 -26.27 -23.27 5.48
CA LYS A 27 -27.73 -23.20 5.35
C LYS A 27 -28.25 -24.00 4.14
N ARG A 28 -27.53 -23.99 3.01
CA ARG A 28 -27.87 -24.83 1.86
C ARG A 28 -27.79 -26.30 2.23
N HIS A 29 -26.71 -26.72 2.89
CA HIS A 29 -26.57 -28.08 3.42
C HIS A 29 -27.75 -28.48 4.31
N GLN A 30 -28.17 -27.60 5.22
CA GLN A 30 -29.33 -27.84 6.08
C GLN A 30 -30.63 -28.00 5.27
N THR A 31 -30.85 -27.16 4.25
CA THR A 31 -32.08 -27.21 3.44
C THR A 31 -32.12 -28.47 2.57
N ASP A 32 -30.98 -28.85 1.99
CA ASP A 32 -30.83 -30.08 1.22
C ASP A 32 -31.09 -31.32 2.11
N GLU A 33 -30.59 -31.32 3.36
CA GLU A 33 -30.83 -32.41 4.33
C GLU A 33 -32.31 -32.54 4.75
N ILE A 34 -33.03 -31.43 4.89
CA ILE A 34 -34.47 -31.42 5.21
C ILE A 34 -35.31 -31.89 4.02
N GLY A 35 -34.92 -31.53 2.79
CA GLY A 35 -35.65 -31.87 1.57
C GLY A 35 -35.56 -33.34 1.18
N GLU A 36 -34.45 -34.02 1.47
CA GLU A 36 -34.20 -35.39 1.00
C GLU A 36 -34.52 -36.51 2.02
N GLY A 37 -34.80 -36.20 3.29
CA GLY A 37 -35.39 -37.18 4.22
C GLY A 37 -34.57 -38.44 4.56
N PHE A 38 -33.22 -38.39 4.60
CA PHE A 38 -32.17 -39.44 4.92
C PHE A 38 -31.49 -40.09 3.68
N ARG A 39 -30.26 -40.69 3.65
CA ARG A 39 -28.95 -40.67 4.36
C ARG A 39 -27.84 -41.06 3.33
N TRP A 40 -26.73 -40.30 3.34
CA TRP A 40 -25.31 -40.69 3.18
C TRP A 40 -24.60 -41.01 1.84
N GLU A 41 -25.14 -41.63 0.79
CA GLU A 41 -24.29 -42.01 -0.38
C GLU A 41 -24.20 -40.96 -1.51
N GLN A 42 -25.33 -40.47 -2.05
CA GLN A 42 -25.32 -39.31 -2.98
C GLN A 42 -24.91 -38.00 -2.27
N TRP A 43 -24.98 -38.02 -0.93
CA TRP A 43 -24.64 -36.94 -0.02
C TRP A 43 -23.14 -36.64 0.04
N GLN A 44 -22.25 -37.62 -0.15
CA GLN A 44 -20.81 -37.37 -0.25
C GLN A 44 -20.46 -36.56 -1.50
N ALA A 45 -21.07 -36.89 -2.65
CA ALA A 45 -20.88 -36.14 -3.90
C ALA A 45 -21.44 -34.71 -3.80
N GLY A 46 -22.60 -34.52 -3.16
CA GLY A 46 -23.19 -33.21 -2.85
C GLY A 46 -22.29 -32.36 -1.95
N LYS A 47 -21.74 -32.95 -0.88
CA LYS A 47 -20.77 -32.29 0.01
C LYS A 47 -19.48 -31.92 -0.70
N LEU A 48 -18.95 -32.78 -1.56
CA LEU A 48 -17.75 -32.48 -2.35
C LEU A 48 -18.00 -31.33 -3.33
N ARG A 49 -19.15 -31.29 -4.01
CA ARG A 49 -19.53 -30.17 -4.90
C ARG A 49 -19.74 -28.86 -4.13
N ALA A 50 -20.42 -28.91 -2.99
CA ALA A 50 -20.65 -27.74 -2.15
C ALA A 50 -19.35 -27.21 -1.53
N LEU A 51 -18.45 -28.10 -1.10
CA LEU A 51 -17.11 -27.77 -0.63
C LEU A 51 -16.27 -27.15 -1.76
N ALA A 52 -16.30 -27.73 -2.97
CA ALA A 52 -15.60 -27.17 -4.13
C ALA A 52 -16.11 -25.75 -4.47
N ASN A 53 -17.44 -25.53 -4.42
CA ASN A 53 -18.03 -24.21 -4.61
C ASN A 53 -17.67 -23.23 -3.49
N TYR A 54 -17.65 -23.68 -2.24
CA TYR A 54 -17.20 -22.89 -1.08
C TYR A 54 -15.73 -22.49 -1.24
N GLN A 55 -14.84 -23.44 -1.53
CA GLN A 55 -13.42 -23.20 -1.76
C GLN A 55 -13.20 -22.23 -2.94
N LYS A 56 -13.91 -22.41 -4.05
CA LYS A 56 -13.85 -21.51 -5.22
C LYS A 56 -14.31 -20.09 -4.87
N THR A 57 -15.38 -19.95 -4.11
CA THR A 57 -15.90 -18.64 -3.66
C THR A 57 -14.91 -17.96 -2.72
N ASN A 58 -14.38 -18.70 -1.75
CA ASN A 58 -13.41 -18.16 -0.79
C ASN A 58 -12.11 -17.73 -1.46
N ARG A 59 -11.56 -18.52 -2.41
CA ARG A 59 -10.38 -18.12 -3.19
C ARG A 59 -10.59 -16.78 -3.88
N ARG A 60 -11.75 -16.59 -4.52
CA ARG A 60 -12.10 -15.33 -5.19
C ARG A 60 -12.17 -14.15 -4.21
N LEU A 61 -12.81 -14.34 -3.05
CA LEU A 61 -12.94 -13.30 -2.02
C LEU A 61 -11.59 -12.91 -1.42
N ILE A 62 -10.79 -13.90 -1.03
CA ILE A 62 -9.45 -13.66 -0.43
C ILE A 62 -8.57 -12.95 -1.44
N ARG A 63 -8.54 -13.42 -2.69
CA ARG A 63 -7.70 -12.82 -3.72
C ARG A 63 -8.12 -11.40 -4.10
N ALA A 64 -9.42 -11.12 -4.12
CA ALA A 64 -9.90 -9.75 -4.33
C ALA A 64 -9.42 -8.81 -3.22
N ALA A 65 -9.54 -9.22 -1.96
CA ALA A 65 -9.07 -8.45 -0.82
C ALA A 65 -7.55 -8.24 -0.83
N VAL A 66 -6.77 -9.28 -1.11
CA VAL A 66 -5.30 -9.17 -1.20
C VAL A 66 -4.88 -8.24 -2.33
N ASN A 67 -5.50 -8.35 -3.52
CA ASN A 67 -5.22 -7.46 -4.64
C ASN A 67 -5.52 -5.99 -4.32
N GLU A 68 -6.64 -5.71 -3.65
CA GLU A 68 -7.01 -4.36 -3.21
C GLU A 68 -6.03 -3.82 -2.16
N ALA A 69 -5.65 -4.65 -1.19
CA ALA A 69 -4.64 -4.30 -0.19
C ALA A 69 -3.26 -4.01 -0.82
N GLU A 70 -2.82 -4.79 -1.81
CA GLU A 70 -1.57 -4.55 -2.54
C GLU A 70 -1.54 -3.16 -3.22
N GLU A 71 -2.66 -2.77 -3.85
CA GLU A 71 -2.78 -1.48 -4.54
C GLU A 71 -2.78 -0.30 -3.57
N LEU A 72 -3.60 -0.38 -2.52
CA LEU A 72 -3.62 0.63 -1.46
C LEU A 72 -2.24 0.78 -0.82
N THR A 73 -1.57 -0.35 -0.57
CA THR A 73 -0.22 -0.36 0.00
C THR A 73 0.79 0.34 -0.92
N GLY A 74 0.85 -0.02 -2.20
CA GLY A 74 1.76 0.62 -3.16
C GLY A 74 1.53 2.14 -3.27
N ALA A 75 0.27 2.57 -3.28
CA ALA A 75 -0.10 3.98 -3.32
C ALA A 75 0.33 4.71 -2.04
N ILE A 76 0.01 4.16 -0.86
CA ILE A 76 0.34 4.76 0.45
C ILE A 76 1.85 4.87 0.64
N VAL A 77 2.62 3.85 0.28
CA VAL A 77 4.08 3.84 0.45
C VAL A 77 4.73 4.92 -0.41
N LYS A 78 4.37 4.99 -1.69
CA LYS A 78 4.87 6.04 -2.59
C LYS A 78 4.48 7.44 -2.12
N GLN A 79 3.21 7.62 -1.75
CA GLN A 79 2.74 8.90 -1.24
C GLN A 79 3.46 9.32 0.05
N SER A 80 3.72 8.37 0.96
CA SER A 80 4.41 8.64 2.23
C SER A 80 5.86 9.11 2.00
N TYR A 81 6.54 8.52 1.00
CA TYR A 81 7.87 8.94 0.56
C TYR A 81 7.84 10.36 -0.04
N ASP A 82 6.98 10.60 -1.02
CA ASP A 82 6.86 11.90 -1.69
C ASP A 82 6.49 13.01 -0.69
N GLN A 83 5.60 12.70 0.25
CA GLN A 83 5.19 13.61 1.32
C GLN A 83 6.34 13.93 2.26
N GLY A 84 7.11 12.93 2.71
CA GLY A 84 8.29 13.15 3.57
C GLY A 84 9.30 14.09 2.91
N SER A 85 9.62 13.82 1.64
CA SER A 85 10.54 14.64 0.86
C SER A 85 10.08 16.10 0.73
N ARG A 86 8.80 16.33 0.35
CA ARG A 86 8.22 17.68 0.23
C ARG A 86 8.13 18.42 1.56
N GLN A 87 7.83 17.71 2.64
CA GLN A 87 7.71 18.33 3.97
C GLN A 87 9.07 18.83 4.46
N GLU A 88 10.13 18.04 4.29
CA GLU A 88 11.49 18.47 4.63
C GLU A 88 11.94 19.66 3.79
N GLU A 89 11.70 19.62 2.48
CA GLU A 89 12.03 20.75 1.60
C GLU A 89 11.26 22.04 2.01
N SER A 90 9.99 21.91 2.39
CA SER A 90 9.19 23.04 2.89
C SER A 90 9.71 23.57 4.22
N ARG A 91 10.13 22.71 5.15
CA ARG A 91 10.76 23.09 6.42
C ARG A 91 12.07 23.84 6.16
N TRP A 92 12.89 23.33 5.26
CA TRP A 92 14.15 23.95 4.88
C TRP A 92 13.98 25.34 4.27
N ASN A 93 13.04 25.49 3.35
CA ASN A 93 12.71 26.80 2.77
C ASN A 93 12.25 27.80 3.83
N ARG A 94 11.54 27.36 4.87
CA ARG A 94 11.16 28.22 6.00
C ARG A 94 12.37 28.66 6.81
N ILE A 95 13.32 27.75 7.08
CA ILE A 95 14.57 28.07 7.80
C ILE A 95 15.38 29.09 7.00
N ILE A 96 15.63 28.83 5.71
CA ILE A 96 16.36 29.77 4.85
C ILE A 96 15.67 31.13 4.83
N ASN A 97 14.36 31.18 4.60
CA ASN A 97 13.62 32.44 4.57
C ASN A 97 13.66 33.18 5.91
N PHE A 98 13.75 32.48 7.05
CA PHE A 98 13.93 33.11 8.35
C PHE A 98 15.27 33.85 8.43
N PHE A 99 16.37 33.26 7.93
CA PHE A 99 17.69 33.90 7.90
C PHE A 99 17.85 34.94 6.80
N LEU A 100 17.09 34.84 5.70
CA LEU A 100 17.11 35.82 4.61
C LEU A 100 16.24 37.07 4.88
N LYS A 101 15.21 36.94 5.73
CA LYS A 101 14.26 38.02 6.05
C LYS A 101 14.92 39.33 6.52
N PRO A 102 15.95 39.32 7.40
CA PRO A 102 16.67 40.53 7.79
C PRO A 102 17.34 41.27 6.63
N PHE A 103 17.61 40.58 5.52
CA PHE A 103 18.27 41.11 4.33
C PHE A 103 17.28 41.49 3.21
N GLY A 104 15.97 41.43 3.45
CA GLY A 104 14.95 41.71 2.44
C GLY A 104 14.88 40.66 1.31
N LEU A 105 15.59 39.54 1.46
CA LEU A 105 15.62 38.45 0.48
C LEU A 105 14.58 37.38 0.82
N ARG A 106 13.99 36.77 -0.21
CA ARG A 106 13.05 35.66 -0.06
C ARG A 106 13.28 34.64 -1.15
N ARG A 107 13.39 33.38 -0.76
CA ARG A 107 13.41 32.26 -1.70
C ARG A 107 11.99 31.95 -2.17
N GLU A 108 11.73 32.15 -3.46
CA GLU A 108 10.53 31.61 -4.13
C GLU A 108 10.80 30.14 -4.51
N THR A 109 9.93 29.22 -4.07
CA THR A 109 9.91 27.81 -4.54
C THR A 109 9.60 27.79 -6.06
N PHE A 110 10.08 26.93 -6.95
CA PHE A 110 10.36 25.48 -6.90
C PHE A 110 11.52 25.09 -7.86
N THR A 111 12.09 26.04 -8.60
CA THR A 111 13.18 25.83 -9.58
C THR A 111 14.11 27.05 -9.73
N GLY A 112 13.86 28.12 -8.97
CA GLY A 112 14.69 29.33 -9.01
C GLY A 112 15.92 29.17 -8.13
N LEU A 113 17.10 29.17 -8.75
CA LEU A 113 18.34 29.47 -8.05
C LEU A 113 18.17 30.88 -7.47
N LEU A 114 18.05 31.00 -6.15
CA LEU A 114 18.16 32.31 -5.52
C LEU A 114 19.65 32.65 -5.50
N SER A 115 20.11 33.56 -6.36
CA SER A 115 21.46 34.11 -6.24
C SER A 115 21.50 35.06 -5.04
N ILE A 116 22.08 34.59 -3.94
CA ILE A 116 22.28 35.41 -2.76
C ILE A 116 23.54 36.27 -2.99
N PRO A 117 23.49 37.59 -2.77
CA PRO A 117 24.65 38.45 -2.87
C PRO A 117 25.83 37.99 -1.99
N GLU A 118 27.04 38.00 -2.54
CA GLU A 118 28.25 37.44 -1.90
C GLU A 118 28.65 38.13 -0.58
N ASN A 119 28.14 39.34 -0.33
CA ASN A 119 28.32 40.08 0.93
C ASN A 119 27.39 39.60 2.07
N ILE A 120 26.27 38.94 1.75
CA ILE A 120 25.29 38.44 2.73
C ILE A 120 25.63 37.01 3.16
N LYS A 121 26.19 36.23 2.22
CA LYS A 121 26.56 34.82 2.40
C LYS A 121 27.39 34.55 3.65
N PRO A 122 28.42 35.34 4.03
CA PRO A 122 29.24 35.11 5.23
C PRO A 122 28.47 35.24 6.55
N LEU A 123 27.36 35.97 6.55
CA LEU A 123 26.53 36.24 7.74
C LEU A 123 25.58 35.08 8.08
N LEU A 124 25.44 34.10 7.18
CA LEU A 124 24.58 32.94 7.39
C LEU A 124 25.29 31.86 8.24
N PRO A 125 24.55 31.08 9.04
CA PRO A 125 25.08 29.90 9.71
C PRO A 125 25.85 28.98 8.75
N ALA A 126 26.94 28.36 9.21
CA ALA A 126 27.80 27.53 8.37
C ALA A 126 27.03 26.42 7.62
N VAL A 127 26.02 25.85 8.25
CA VAL A 127 25.14 24.85 7.62
C VAL A 127 24.36 25.42 6.43
N ILE A 128 23.88 26.65 6.53
CA ILE A 128 23.14 27.33 5.46
C ILE A 128 24.12 27.76 4.35
N ARG A 129 25.31 28.25 4.72
CA ARG A 129 26.39 28.55 3.76
C ARG A 129 26.77 27.33 2.94
N ASN A 130 27.11 26.23 3.61
CA ASN A 130 27.49 24.97 2.96
C ASN A 130 26.42 24.44 2.00
N TYR A 131 25.13 24.63 2.33
CA TYR A 131 24.03 24.26 1.44
C TYR A 131 23.91 25.20 0.22
N LEU A 132 24.08 26.51 0.40
CA LEU A 132 24.03 27.48 -0.69
C LEU A 132 25.22 27.38 -1.65
N ASP A 133 26.36 26.95 -1.11
CA ASP A 133 27.58 26.62 -1.86
C ASP A 133 27.53 25.24 -2.50
N MET A 134 26.51 24.43 -2.18
CA MET A 134 26.36 23.11 -2.76
C MET A 134 25.96 23.26 -4.22
N PRO A 135 26.66 22.59 -5.16
CA PRO A 135 26.20 22.58 -6.55
C PRO A 135 24.75 22.08 -6.58
N PRO A 136 23.89 22.65 -7.45
CA PRO A 136 22.54 22.11 -7.64
C PRO A 136 22.68 20.62 -7.88
N PRO A 137 21.81 19.79 -7.28
CA PRO A 137 21.99 18.34 -7.29
C PRO A 137 22.25 17.90 -8.73
N THR A 138 23.45 17.37 -8.98
CA THR A 138 23.69 16.64 -10.21
C THR A 138 22.62 15.57 -10.26
N GLN A 139 21.91 15.44 -11.37
CA GLN A 139 21.04 14.29 -11.61
C GLN A 139 21.94 13.06 -11.77
N GLU A 140 22.63 12.67 -10.70
CA GLU A 140 23.35 11.41 -10.67
C GLU A 140 22.29 10.32 -10.55
N ASP A 141 22.14 9.56 -11.63
CA ASP A 141 21.25 8.39 -11.71
C ASP A 141 21.47 7.43 -10.53
N SER A 142 22.70 7.38 -9.99
CA SER A 142 23.07 6.55 -8.84
C SER A 142 22.33 6.92 -7.55
N PHE A 143 22.17 8.22 -7.24
CA PHE A 143 21.52 8.69 -6.02
C PHE A 143 20.01 8.39 -6.02
N PHE A 144 19.34 8.74 -7.12
CA PHE A 144 17.92 8.41 -7.29
C PHE A 144 17.71 6.90 -7.37
N ALA A 145 18.61 6.14 -8.00
CA ALA A 145 18.55 4.69 -8.04
C ALA A 145 18.66 4.05 -6.65
N LEU A 146 19.52 4.54 -5.75
CA LEU A 146 19.66 3.99 -4.40
C LEU A 146 18.40 4.21 -3.56
N ASN A 147 17.83 5.41 -3.58
CA ASN A 147 16.59 5.72 -2.86
C ASN A 147 15.38 4.96 -3.42
N THR A 148 15.32 4.84 -4.75
CA THR A 148 14.29 4.05 -5.43
C THR A 148 14.42 2.57 -5.06
N ARG A 149 15.62 1.98 -5.05
CA ARG A 149 15.86 0.60 -4.60
C ARG A 149 15.43 0.36 -3.15
N LYS A 150 15.73 1.29 -2.24
CA LYS A 150 15.29 1.18 -0.82
C LYS A 150 13.76 1.22 -0.71
N LEU A 151 13.10 2.09 -1.47
CA LEU A 151 11.64 2.17 -1.50
C LEU A 151 11.00 0.92 -2.11
N ASP A 152 11.55 0.42 -3.21
CA ASP A 152 11.11 -0.81 -3.87
C ASP A 152 11.27 -2.01 -2.96
N ALA A 153 12.39 -2.12 -2.24
CA ALA A 153 12.60 -3.20 -1.26
C ALA A 153 11.57 -3.16 -0.12
N LEU A 154 11.16 -1.97 0.34
CA LEU A 154 10.09 -1.81 1.32
C LEU A 154 8.73 -2.27 0.76
N GLN A 155 8.41 -1.90 -0.48
CA GLN A 155 7.18 -2.30 -1.16
C GLN A 155 7.14 -3.81 -1.41
N GLU A 156 8.21 -4.39 -1.94
CA GLU A 156 8.32 -5.83 -2.18
C GLU A 156 8.21 -6.63 -0.88
N GLY A 157 8.79 -6.15 0.21
CA GLY A 157 8.71 -6.80 1.52
C GLY A 157 7.25 -6.98 1.97
N ILE A 158 6.46 -5.91 1.94
CA ILE A 158 5.06 -5.98 2.36
C ILE A 158 4.18 -6.74 1.35
N MET A 159 4.45 -6.62 0.04
CA MET A 159 3.73 -7.42 -0.97
C MET A 159 3.96 -8.91 -0.78
N ARG A 160 5.19 -9.33 -0.48
CA ARG A 160 5.51 -10.73 -0.15
C ARG A 160 4.73 -11.21 1.09
N ASP A 161 4.65 -10.39 2.14
CA ASP A 161 3.90 -10.72 3.35
C ASP A 161 2.39 -10.85 3.08
N LEU A 162 1.81 -9.94 2.28
CA LEU A 162 0.39 -9.99 1.90
C LEU A 162 0.08 -11.23 1.03
N GLN A 163 0.98 -11.62 0.14
CA GLN A 163 0.82 -12.83 -0.69
C GLN A 163 0.96 -14.12 0.14
N ALA A 164 1.93 -14.18 1.05
CA ALA A 164 2.06 -15.31 1.97
C ALA A 164 0.81 -15.48 2.85
N THR A 165 0.17 -14.35 3.20
CA THR A 165 -1.09 -14.33 3.94
C THR A 165 -2.24 -14.97 3.15
N GLU A 166 -2.34 -14.77 1.83
CA GLU A 166 -3.40 -15.36 0.99
C GLU A 166 -3.53 -16.87 1.21
N GLY A 167 -2.42 -17.59 1.07
CA GLY A 167 -2.38 -19.04 1.26
C GLY A 167 -2.65 -19.48 2.70
N ALA A 168 -2.27 -18.67 3.68
CA ALA A 168 -2.55 -18.93 5.10
C ALA A 168 -4.05 -18.77 5.42
N ILE A 169 -4.70 -17.71 4.89
CA ILE A 169 -6.14 -17.48 5.06
C ILE A 169 -6.92 -18.63 4.42
N TYR A 170 -6.56 -19.03 3.19
CA TYR A 170 -7.25 -20.12 2.49
C TYR A 170 -7.24 -21.41 3.31
N ARG A 171 -6.05 -21.83 3.80
CA ARG A 171 -5.91 -23.03 4.63
C ARG A 171 -6.72 -22.92 5.92
N LYS A 172 -6.67 -21.75 6.59
CA LYS A 172 -7.44 -21.50 7.82
C LYS A 172 -8.94 -21.61 7.57
N MET A 173 -9.46 -21.07 6.47
CA MET A 173 -10.89 -21.11 6.16
C MET A 173 -11.39 -22.50 5.77
N ASP A 174 -10.54 -23.34 5.18
CA ASP A 174 -10.86 -24.75 4.91
C ASP A 174 -10.92 -25.56 6.21
N ASP A 175 -9.96 -25.36 7.11
CA ASP A 175 -9.94 -25.99 8.44
C ASP A 175 -11.14 -25.56 9.30
N VAL A 176 -11.44 -24.25 9.36
CA VAL A 176 -12.62 -23.71 10.05
C VAL A 176 -13.91 -24.33 9.50
N TYR A 177 -14.04 -24.46 8.17
CA TYR A 177 -15.21 -25.09 7.56
C TYR A 177 -15.39 -26.54 8.04
N ARG A 178 -14.33 -27.35 7.95
CA ARG A 178 -14.36 -28.76 8.37
C ARG A 178 -14.72 -28.90 9.85
N GLN A 179 -14.10 -28.09 10.71
CA GLN A 179 -14.38 -28.07 12.14
C GLN A 179 -15.82 -27.66 12.44
N VAL A 180 -16.34 -26.64 11.75
CA VAL A 180 -17.72 -26.17 11.95
C VAL A 180 -18.72 -27.24 11.53
N VAL A 181 -18.54 -27.88 10.38
CA VAL A 181 -19.40 -28.98 9.93
C VAL A 181 -19.38 -30.14 10.92
N TYR A 182 -18.19 -30.56 11.37
CA TYR A 182 -18.04 -31.67 12.33
C TYR A 182 -18.69 -31.36 13.67
N ARG A 183 -18.39 -30.20 14.27
CA ARG A 183 -18.93 -29.79 15.58
C ARG A 183 -20.45 -29.60 15.53
N THR A 184 -20.95 -28.97 14.46
CA THR A 184 -22.40 -28.77 14.28
C THR A 184 -23.12 -30.12 14.21
N SER A 185 -22.61 -31.07 13.41
CA SER A 185 -23.18 -32.42 13.31
C SER A 185 -23.23 -33.14 14.66
N HIS A 186 -22.14 -33.04 15.43
CA HIS A 186 -22.06 -33.62 16.77
C HIS A 186 -23.11 -33.03 17.73
N TYR A 187 -23.25 -31.70 17.77
CA TYR A 187 -24.23 -31.03 18.63
C TYR A 187 -25.69 -31.35 18.24
N VAL A 188 -25.98 -31.44 16.94
CA VAL A 188 -27.32 -31.80 16.45
C VAL A 188 -27.65 -33.25 16.78
N THR A 189 -26.70 -34.17 16.61
CA THR A 189 -26.88 -35.60 16.94
C THR A 189 -27.15 -35.80 18.44
N ALA A 190 -26.54 -34.97 19.29
CA ALA A 190 -26.79 -35.01 20.74
C ALA A 190 -28.20 -34.53 21.13
N GLY A 191 -28.97 -33.92 20.22
CA GLY A 191 -30.38 -33.55 20.42
C GLY A 191 -30.65 -32.39 21.38
N ALA A 192 -29.63 -31.84 22.05
CA ALA A 192 -29.79 -30.84 23.10
C ALA A 192 -29.94 -29.39 22.61
N VAL A 193 -29.68 -29.11 21.32
CA VAL A 193 -29.68 -27.76 20.75
C VAL A 193 -30.23 -27.74 19.33
N THR A 194 -30.75 -26.59 18.91
CA THR A 194 -31.19 -26.39 17.51
C THR A 194 -29.97 -26.32 16.57
N ILE A 195 -30.20 -26.53 15.27
CA ILE A 195 -29.13 -26.43 14.25
C ILE A 195 -28.49 -25.02 14.27
N ASN A 196 -29.29 -23.96 14.40
CA ASN A 196 -28.77 -22.58 14.47
C ASN A 196 -27.90 -22.38 15.72
N GLN A 197 -28.31 -22.92 16.87
CA GLN A 197 -27.53 -22.87 18.10
C GLN A 197 -26.24 -23.68 17.98
N ALA A 198 -26.29 -24.87 17.39
CA ALA A 198 -25.12 -25.71 17.11
C ALA A 198 -24.11 -25.00 16.19
N MET A 199 -24.59 -24.32 15.15
CA MET A 199 -23.76 -23.52 14.23
C MET A 199 -23.11 -22.33 14.95
N ASP A 200 -23.87 -21.62 15.78
CA ASP A 200 -23.35 -20.51 16.58
C ASP A 200 -22.27 -20.99 17.56
N MET A 201 -22.49 -22.13 18.23
CA MET A 201 -21.50 -22.75 19.11
C MET A 201 -20.23 -23.15 18.36
N ALA A 202 -20.38 -23.75 17.17
CA ALA A 202 -19.27 -24.20 16.34
C ALA A 202 -18.45 -23.03 15.75
N THR A 203 -19.10 -21.91 15.43
CA THR A 203 -18.44 -20.72 14.84
C THR A 203 -17.95 -19.70 15.86
N LYS A 204 -18.42 -19.76 17.11
CA LYS A 204 -18.11 -18.80 18.19
C LYS A 204 -16.63 -18.50 18.35
N GLU A 205 -15.79 -19.53 18.39
CA GLU A 205 -14.34 -19.34 18.56
C GLU A 205 -13.74 -18.56 17.39
N PHE A 206 -14.08 -18.94 16.17
CA PHE A 206 -13.65 -18.28 14.94
C PHE A 206 -14.14 -16.83 14.87
N LEU A 207 -15.42 -16.57 15.15
CA LEU A 207 -15.98 -15.21 15.14
C LEU A 207 -15.35 -14.31 16.20
N SER A 208 -15.01 -14.89 17.36
CA SER A 208 -14.40 -14.14 18.46
C SER A 208 -12.98 -13.67 18.13
N ARG A 209 -12.14 -14.54 17.55
CA ARG A 209 -10.75 -14.24 17.18
C ARG A 209 -10.64 -13.56 15.81
N GLY A 210 -11.56 -13.87 14.91
CA GLY A 210 -11.46 -13.59 13.48
C GLY A 210 -10.42 -14.49 12.80
N ILE A 211 -9.97 -14.09 11.61
CA ILE A 211 -8.92 -14.81 10.90
C ILE A 211 -7.56 -14.49 11.53
N ASP A 212 -7.00 -15.44 12.29
CA ASP A 212 -5.78 -15.29 13.09
C ASP A 212 -4.61 -16.16 12.59
N CYS A 213 -4.41 -16.18 11.27
CA CYS A 213 -3.46 -17.07 10.61
C CYS A 213 -1.98 -16.64 10.69
N ILE A 214 -1.68 -15.47 11.25
CA ILE A 214 -0.31 -14.97 11.41
C ILE A 214 0.16 -15.26 12.84
N THR A 215 1.34 -15.88 12.94
CA THR A 215 1.98 -16.22 14.22
C THR A 215 3.29 -15.45 14.35
N TYR A 216 3.44 -14.71 15.44
CA TYR A 216 4.69 -14.02 15.77
C TYR A 216 5.74 -14.99 16.30
N ARG A 217 6.99 -14.51 16.42
CA ARG A 217 8.11 -15.30 16.92
C ARG A 217 7.89 -15.82 18.35
N ASP A 218 7.11 -15.09 19.15
CA ASP A 218 6.70 -15.46 20.50
C ASP A 218 5.54 -16.47 20.55
N GLY A 219 5.09 -16.98 19.40
CA GLY A 219 3.96 -17.91 19.29
C GLY A 219 2.58 -17.25 19.34
N ARG A 220 2.51 -15.93 19.53
CA ARG A 220 1.24 -15.22 19.59
C ARG A 220 0.57 -15.16 18.22
N LYS A 221 -0.71 -15.55 18.17
CA LYS A 221 -1.54 -15.40 16.96
C LYS A 221 -2.15 -14.02 16.89
N VAL A 222 -2.15 -13.43 15.69
CA VAL A 222 -2.65 -12.09 15.45
C VAL A 222 -3.70 -12.11 14.35
N ASN A 223 -4.77 -11.33 14.58
CA ASN A 223 -5.82 -11.13 13.59
C ASN A 223 -5.26 -10.44 12.34
N ILE A 224 -5.59 -10.94 11.15
CA ILE A 224 -5.03 -10.45 9.90
C ILE A 224 -5.28 -8.95 9.65
N ALA A 225 -6.48 -8.46 9.99
CA ALA A 225 -6.80 -7.06 9.76
C ALA A 225 -5.95 -6.14 10.65
N ALA A 226 -5.66 -6.56 11.89
CA ALA A 226 -4.75 -5.85 12.78
C ALA A 226 -3.30 -5.94 12.33
N TYR A 227 -2.86 -7.09 11.80
CA TYR A 227 -1.52 -7.24 11.23
C TYR A 227 -1.33 -6.32 10.02
N ALA A 228 -2.28 -6.30 9.09
CA ALA A 228 -2.21 -5.48 7.89
C ALA A 228 -2.17 -3.98 8.22
N GLU A 229 -3.01 -3.51 9.16
CA GLU A 229 -2.95 -2.13 9.68
C GLU A 229 -1.54 -1.81 10.22
N MET A 230 -1.03 -2.65 11.11
CA MET A 230 0.27 -2.46 11.75
C MET A 230 1.41 -2.45 10.74
N ALA A 231 1.44 -3.43 9.82
CA ALA A 231 2.46 -3.56 8.79
C ALA A 231 2.47 -2.32 7.89
N LEU A 232 1.31 -1.91 7.39
CA LEU A 232 1.18 -0.76 6.51
C LEU A 232 1.56 0.56 7.20
N ARG A 233 1.12 0.78 8.44
CA ARG A 233 1.54 1.95 9.24
C ARG A 233 3.05 2.01 9.40
N THR A 234 3.67 0.87 9.68
CA THR A 234 5.12 0.76 9.86
C THR A 234 5.85 1.05 8.56
N VAL A 235 5.41 0.49 7.43
CA VAL A 235 6.04 0.73 6.12
C VAL A 235 5.82 2.17 5.65
N SER A 236 4.62 2.74 5.85
CA SER A 236 4.33 4.15 5.56
C SER A 236 5.26 5.09 6.33
N GLN A 237 5.42 4.88 7.63
CA GLN A 237 6.35 5.67 8.45
C GLN A 237 7.80 5.55 7.95
N ARG A 238 8.26 4.33 7.64
CA ARG A 238 9.61 4.10 7.08
C ARG A 238 9.80 4.76 5.72
N ALA A 239 8.77 4.77 4.87
CA ALA A 239 8.81 5.44 3.59
C ALA A 239 8.90 6.96 3.75
N THR A 240 8.19 7.54 4.71
CA THR A 240 8.36 8.95 5.09
C THR A 240 9.78 9.22 5.54
N PHE A 241 10.35 8.45 6.47
CA PHE A 241 11.73 8.65 6.92
C PHE A 241 12.74 8.54 5.78
N LEU A 242 12.52 7.62 4.84
CA LEU A 242 13.36 7.50 3.65
C LEU A 242 13.25 8.73 2.73
N GLY A 243 12.04 9.27 2.54
CA GLY A 243 11.81 10.49 1.75
C GLY A 243 12.40 11.74 2.41
N GLU A 244 12.38 11.81 3.74
CA GLU A 244 13.07 12.86 4.49
C GLU A 244 14.61 12.68 4.44
N GLY A 245 15.09 11.44 4.56
CA GLY A 245 16.49 11.06 4.51
C GLY A 245 17.15 11.37 3.16
N SER A 246 16.43 11.23 2.06
CA SER A 246 16.95 11.63 0.74
C SER A 246 17.21 13.13 0.64
N LYS A 247 16.36 13.98 1.25
CA LYS A 247 16.64 15.42 1.33
C LYS A 247 17.80 15.75 2.26
N ARG A 248 17.95 15.01 3.35
CA ARG A 248 19.11 15.12 4.26
C ARG A 248 20.44 14.79 3.57
N ASP A 249 20.45 13.77 2.71
CA ASP A 249 21.60 13.42 1.88
C ASP A 249 21.96 14.58 0.93
N GLU A 250 20.98 15.18 0.26
CA GLU A 250 21.18 16.35 -0.61
C GLU A 250 21.80 17.54 0.13
N TRP A 251 21.64 17.65 1.45
CA TRP A 251 22.15 18.76 2.25
C TRP A 251 23.43 18.42 3.01
N GLY A 252 23.85 17.16 3.00
CA GLY A 252 24.96 16.66 3.81
C GLY A 252 24.71 16.73 5.32
N VAL A 253 23.45 16.70 5.77
CA VAL A 253 23.07 16.78 7.19
C VAL A 253 22.56 15.44 7.68
N TYR A 254 23.33 14.77 8.54
CA TYR A 254 23.05 13.40 8.99
C TYR A 254 22.51 13.32 10.42
N THR A 255 22.07 14.44 10.99
CA THR A 255 21.60 14.53 12.38
C THR A 255 20.09 14.67 12.43
N VAL A 256 19.45 13.85 13.26
CA VAL A 256 17.99 13.82 13.42
C VAL A 256 17.63 13.78 14.90
N VAL A 257 16.45 14.28 15.25
CA VAL A 257 15.90 14.21 16.60
C VAL A 257 14.61 13.40 16.59
N MET A 258 14.47 12.51 17.58
CA MET A 258 13.23 11.77 17.79
C MET A 258 12.21 12.66 18.48
N SER A 259 11.01 12.76 17.90
CA SER A 259 9.88 13.49 18.50
C SER A 259 9.58 13.05 19.95
N ALA A 260 8.87 13.90 20.69
CA ALA A 260 8.46 13.62 22.06
C ALA A 260 6.93 13.60 22.24
N HIS A 261 6.45 12.60 23.00
CA HIS A 261 5.04 12.32 23.21
C HIS A 261 4.75 12.02 24.68
N GLY A 262 3.55 12.39 25.13
CA GLY A 262 3.12 12.23 26.53
C GLY A 262 2.59 10.83 26.89
N ASN A 263 2.54 9.90 25.94
CA ASN A 263 2.09 8.50 26.10
C ASN A 263 3.08 7.56 25.40
N CYS A 264 4.37 7.84 25.55
CA CYS A 264 5.44 7.08 24.93
C CYS A 264 5.49 5.64 25.44
N SER A 265 5.81 4.69 24.57
CA SER A 265 5.95 3.29 24.97
C SER A 265 7.25 3.07 25.78
N PRO A 266 7.31 2.03 26.62
CA PRO A 266 8.53 1.69 27.36
C PRO A 266 9.76 1.45 26.46
N MET A 267 9.53 0.97 25.22
CA MET A 267 10.60 0.70 24.26
C MET A 267 11.18 1.98 23.63
N CYS A 268 10.36 3.01 23.44
CA CYS A 268 10.78 4.27 22.83
C CYS A 268 11.19 5.33 23.86
N LEU A 269 10.74 5.19 25.11
CA LEU A 269 10.96 6.17 26.18
C LEU A 269 12.44 6.56 26.34
N PRO A 270 13.41 5.63 26.36
CA PRO A 270 14.82 5.98 26.52
C PRO A 270 15.40 6.84 25.39
N PHE A 271 14.76 6.84 24.21
CA PHE A 271 15.25 7.46 22.98
C PHE A 271 14.54 8.77 22.63
N GLN A 272 13.37 9.01 23.22
CA GLN A 272 12.54 10.18 22.97
C GLN A 272 13.30 11.48 23.25
N GLY A 273 13.19 12.47 22.35
CA GLY A 273 13.81 13.79 22.50
C GLY A 273 15.33 13.82 22.30
N ARG A 274 15.97 12.68 22.00
CA ARG A 274 17.42 12.61 21.77
C ARG A 274 17.78 12.81 20.30
N VAL A 275 19.01 13.27 20.09
CA VAL A 275 19.62 13.44 18.77
C VAL A 275 20.38 12.17 18.37
N PHE A 276 20.25 11.80 17.10
CA PHE A 276 20.88 10.64 16.50
C PHE A 276 21.62 11.00 15.23
N ILE A 277 22.64 10.21 14.91
CA ILE A 277 23.19 10.12 13.56
C ILE A 277 22.30 9.18 12.75
N ASP A 278 21.66 9.67 11.69
CA ASP A 278 20.79 8.90 10.80
C ASP A 278 21.64 8.04 9.84
N ASP A 279 22.03 6.85 10.29
CA ASP A 279 22.77 5.86 9.51
C ASP A 279 21.87 4.81 8.84
N VAL A 280 20.56 5.05 8.81
CA VAL A 280 19.55 4.09 8.30
C VAL A 280 18.89 4.62 7.04
N TYR A 281 18.39 5.86 7.09
CA TYR A 281 17.58 6.45 6.02
C TYR A 281 18.37 7.37 5.09
N THR A 282 19.62 7.67 5.44
CA THR A 282 20.57 8.39 4.59
C THR A 282 21.52 7.42 3.87
N SER A 283 22.37 7.96 3.00
CA SER A 283 23.37 7.24 2.21
C SER A 283 24.77 7.33 2.82
N ILE A 284 24.88 7.78 4.08
CA ILE A 284 26.15 7.88 4.79
C ILE A 284 26.85 6.52 4.92
N ASP A 285 28.16 6.50 4.69
CA ASP A 285 28.95 5.30 4.96
C ASP A 285 29.01 4.97 6.46
N LYS A 286 29.01 3.69 6.80
CA LYS A 286 28.99 3.22 8.18
C LYS A 286 30.21 3.67 8.99
N THR A 287 31.39 3.75 8.36
CA THR A 287 32.61 4.21 9.04
C THR A 287 32.51 5.70 9.36
N LYS A 288 32.02 6.50 8.41
CA LYS A 288 31.77 7.94 8.58
C LYS A 288 30.70 8.19 9.64
N ALA A 289 29.63 7.40 9.67
CA ALA A 289 28.61 7.48 10.70
C ALA A 289 29.17 7.19 12.11
N ALA A 290 30.07 6.21 12.23
CA ALA A 290 30.74 5.90 13.50
C ALA A 290 31.69 7.03 13.93
N GLN A 291 32.43 7.62 13.00
CA GLN A 291 33.28 8.78 13.28
C GLN A 291 32.47 9.98 13.76
N LEU A 292 31.37 10.32 13.07
CA LEU A 292 30.47 11.41 13.48
C LEU A 292 29.86 11.14 14.85
N SER A 293 29.47 9.90 15.13
CA SER A 293 28.95 9.48 16.44
C SER A 293 29.97 9.72 17.55
N ASN A 294 31.24 9.34 17.34
CA ASN A 294 32.31 9.58 18.31
C ASN A 294 32.66 11.07 18.49
N GLN A 295 32.64 11.85 17.41
CA GLN A 295 32.94 13.28 17.46
C GLN A 295 31.85 14.10 18.14
N THR A 296 30.58 13.77 17.89
CA THR A 296 29.43 14.52 18.40
C THR A 296 28.89 14.00 19.72
N GLY A 297 29.21 12.75 20.08
CA GLY A 297 28.60 12.02 21.19
C GLY A 297 27.17 11.54 20.90
N TYR A 298 26.63 11.76 19.70
CA TYR A 298 25.28 11.32 19.34
C TYR A 298 25.25 9.84 19.02
N MET A 299 24.17 9.17 19.46
CA MET A 299 23.94 7.76 19.19
C MET A 299 23.57 7.52 17.73
N ARG A 300 23.94 6.36 17.18
CA ARG A 300 23.46 5.94 15.85
C ARG A 300 22.00 5.52 15.88
N LEU A 301 21.22 5.95 14.89
CA LEU A 301 19.81 5.60 14.77
C LEU A 301 19.61 4.09 14.67
N SER A 302 20.49 3.39 13.93
CA SER A 302 20.48 1.93 13.81
C SER A 302 20.59 1.22 15.17
N TYR A 303 21.40 1.76 16.09
CA TYR A 303 21.53 1.23 17.44
C TYR A 303 20.24 1.43 18.24
N ALA A 304 19.65 2.62 18.23
CA ALA A 304 18.38 2.88 18.91
C ALA A 304 17.26 1.94 18.40
N MET A 305 17.16 1.76 17.08
CA MET A 305 16.21 0.82 16.48
C MET A 305 16.47 -0.63 16.90
N SER A 306 17.73 -1.06 17.00
CA SER A 306 18.08 -2.41 17.48
C SER A 306 17.66 -2.66 18.93
N ARG A 307 17.50 -1.59 19.72
CA ARG A 307 17.07 -1.61 21.13
C ARG A 307 15.55 -1.42 21.30
N GLY A 308 14.80 -1.28 20.21
CA GLY A 308 13.33 -1.21 20.24
C GLY A 308 12.72 0.14 19.85
N ALA A 309 13.52 1.16 19.53
CA ALA A 309 12.99 2.41 18.99
C ALA A 309 12.28 2.15 17.64
N PHE A 310 11.22 2.91 17.36
CA PHE A 310 10.41 2.76 16.14
C PHE A 310 9.83 1.34 15.96
N HIS A 311 9.41 0.72 17.07
CA HIS A 311 8.71 -0.57 17.07
C HIS A 311 7.38 -0.51 16.29
N PRO A 312 6.76 -1.66 15.94
CA PRO A 312 5.48 -1.66 15.26
C PRO A 312 4.41 -0.84 16.01
N ASN A 313 3.59 -0.10 15.26
CA ASN A 313 2.60 0.87 15.79
C ASN A 313 3.18 2.10 16.52
N CYS A 314 4.50 2.30 16.51
CA CYS A 314 5.12 3.53 17.02
C CYS A 314 4.58 4.77 16.26
N ARG A 315 4.39 5.87 16.99
CA ARG A 315 3.89 7.15 16.43
C ARG A 315 4.97 8.22 16.32
N HIS A 316 6.18 7.94 16.82
CA HIS A 316 7.28 8.88 16.77
C HIS A 316 7.66 9.18 15.32
N THR A 317 7.92 10.45 15.05
CA THR A 317 8.55 10.91 13.82
C THR A 317 10.00 11.28 14.08
N LEU A 318 10.79 11.32 13.01
CA LEU A 318 12.11 11.94 12.99
C LEU A 318 11.97 13.37 12.48
N ALA A 319 12.75 14.28 13.03
CA ALA A 319 12.89 15.63 12.50
C ALA A 319 14.37 15.93 12.27
N THR A 320 14.69 16.68 11.22
CA THR A 320 16.07 17.08 10.94
C THR A 320 16.59 17.99 12.05
N PHE A 321 17.73 17.64 12.62
CA PHE A 321 18.40 18.41 13.66
C PHE A 321 19.61 19.12 13.07
N PHE A 322 19.64 20.44 13.19
CA PHE A 322 20.76 21.28 12.77
C PHE A 322 21.49 21.76 14.02
N PRO A 323 22.72 21.26 14.30
CA PRO A 323 23.49 21.69 15.46
C PRO A 323 23.63 23.22 15.50
N GLY A 324 23.28 23.83 16.64
CA GLY A 324 23.34 25.28 16.84
C GLY A 324 22.17 26.09 16.25
N VAL A 325 21.26 25.46 15.50
CA VAL A 325 20.06 26.12 14.92
C VAL A 325 18.76 25.50 15.43
N SER A 326 18.69 24.17 15.51
CA SER A 326 17.51 23.45 15.96
C SER A 326 17.40 23.46 17.49
N ARG A 327 16.19 23.73 17.99
CA ARG A 327 15.82 23.49 19.39
C ARG A 327 15.31 22.05 19.55
N LEU A 328 15.71 21.38 20.62
CA LEU A 328 15.18 20.07 20.97
C LEU A 328 13.69 20.15 21.31
N PRO A 329 12.90 19.11 21.00
CA PRO A 329 11.50 19.09 21.38
C PRO A 329 11.37 19.04 22.91
N ASP A 330 10.43 19.83 23.45
CA ASP A 330 10.11 19.75 24.86
C ASP A 330 9.45 18.38 25.15
N VAL A 331 9.94 17.69 26.19
CA VAL A 331 9.35 16.42 26.62
C VAL A 331 8.05 16.73 27.37
N PRO A 332 6.87 16.26 26.89
CA PRO A 332 5.60 16.79 27.40
C PRO A 332 5.28 16.45 28.85
N VAL A 333 5.81 15.32 29.35
CA VAL A 333 5.60 14.81 30.71
C VAL A 333 6.79 13.97 31.15
N GLU A 334 6.92 13.78 32.46
CA GLU A 334 7.88 12.85 33.05
C GLU A 334 7.62 11.39 32.63
N ASP A 335 8.67 10.59 32.65
CA ASP A 335 8.68 9.20 32.19
C ASP A 335 7.62 8.33 32.90
N GLU A 336 7.44 8.49 34.21
CA GLU A 336 6.44 7.73 34.98
C GLU A 336 5.02 8.05 34.53
N VAL A 337 4.71 9.33 34.33
CA VAL A 337 3.41 9.80 33.83
C VAL A 337 3.18 9.30 32.40
N ALA A 338 4.22 9.30 31.55
CA ALA A 338 4.13 8.78 30.19
C ALA A 338 3.74 7.29 30.17
N LEU A 339 4.30 6.49 31.09
CA LEU A 339 3.99 5.08 31.23
C LEU A 339 2.55 4.85 31.71
N THR A 340 2.07 5.60 32.71
CA THR A 340 0.67 5.51 33.14
C THR A 340 -0.31 5.85 32.02
N ARG A 341 -0.02 6.92 31.25
CA ARG A 341 -0.84 7.32 30.10
C ARG A 341 -0.81 6.28 28.98
N TYR A 342 0.34 5.64 28.76
CA TYR A 342 0.48 4.53 27.82
C TYR A 342 -0.38 3.33 28.23
N ASP A 343 -0.38 2.96 29.51
CA ASP A 343 -1.19 1.85 30.03
C ASP A 343 -2.69 2.15 29.93
N ALA A 344 -3.11 3.37 30.24
CA ALA A 344 -4.49 3.82 30.05
C ALA A 344 -4.91 3.73 28.57
N GLU A 345 -4.02 4.08 27.63
CA GLU A 345 -4.28 3.88 26.21
C GLU A 345 -4.38 2.38 25.86
N GLN A 346 -3.53 1.50 26.41
CA GLN A 346 -3.63 0.06 26.16
C GLN A 346 -4.97 -0.53 26.63
N GLN A 347 -5.49 -0.04 27.77
CA GLN A 347 -6.83 -0.40 28.25
C GLN A 347 -7.92 0.06 27.28
N GLN A 348 -7.84 1.30 26.77
CA GLN A 348 -8.75 1.77 25.71
C GLN A 348 -8.70 0.85 24.48
N ARG A 349 -7.50 0.49 24.00
CA ARG A 349 -7.34 -0.43 22.86
C ARG A 349 -7.90 -1.82 23.14
N TYR A 350 -7.83 -2.31 24.39
CA TYR A 350 -8.47 -3.55 24.79
C TYR A 350 -9.99 -3.47 24.70
N MET A 351 -10.60 -2.41 25.21
CA MET A 351 -12.04 -2.20 25.13
C MET A 351 -12.52 -2.10 23.68
N GLU A 352 -11.81 -1.36 22.82
CA GLU A 352 -12.10 -1.29 21.38
C GLU A 352 -12.05 -2.69 20.72
N ARG A 353 -11.08 -3.54 21.10
CA ARG A 353 -11.02 -4.94 20.62
C ARG A 353 -12.22 -5.76 21.08
N GLN A 354 -12.68 -5.58 22.32
CA GLN A 354 -13.88 -6.26 22.82
C GLN A 354 -15.13 -5.82 22.07
N ILE A 355 -15.31 -4.51 21.83
CA ILE A 355 -16.42 -3.99 21.03
C ILE A 355 -16.45 -4.66 19.66
N ARG A 356 -15.31 -4.72 18.96
CA ARG A 356 -15.22 -5.39 17.65
C ARG A 356 -15.52 -6.88 17.72
N LYS A 357 -15.00 -7.58 18.74
CA LYS A 357 -15.26 -9.00 18.97
C LYS A 357 -16.76 -9.27 19.07
N TYR A 358 -17.49 -8.50 19.89
CA TYR A 358 -18.92 -8.70 20.08
C TYR A 358 -19.74 -8.29 18.86
N LYS A 359 -19.36 -7.23 18.13
CA LYS A 359 -19.99 -6.90 16.84
C LYS A 359 -19.82 -8.00 15.79
N ARG A 360 -18.66 -8.65 15.72
CA ARG A 360 -18.44 -9.81 14.83
C ARG A 360 -19.27 -11.02 15.24
N LEU A 361 -19.41 -11.27 16.54
CA LEU A 361 -20.25 -12.35 17.06
C LEU A 361 -21.74 -12.10 16.76
N GLU A 362 -22.20 -10.87 16.97
CA GLU A 362 -23.57 -10.43 16.63
C GLU A 362 -23.86 -10.63 15.14
N ALA A 363 -23.02 -10.09 14.25
CA ALA A 363 -23.20 -10.23 12.80
C ALA A 363 -23.04 -11.69 12.32
N GLY A 364 -22.22 -12.48 13.02
CA GLY A 364 -21.92 -13.86 12.69
C GLY A 364 -23.00 -14.85 13.15
N SER A 365 -23.75 -14.54 14.21
CA SER A 365 -24.76 -15.43 14.79
C SER A 365 -25.99 -15.66 13.89
N MET A 366 -26.57 -16.85 14.02
CA MET A 366 -27.81 -17.30 13.36
C MET A 366 -28.99 -17.39 14.32
N ASP A 367 -28.73 -17.55 15.62
CA ASP A 367 -29.75 -17.61 16.66
C ASP A 367 -30.07 -16.20 17.18
N ASP A 368 -31.36 -15.84 17.19
CA ASP A 368 -31.81 -14.49 17.55
C ASP A 368 -31.49 -14.14 19.02
N ALA A 369 -31.55 -15.13 19.92
CA ALA A 369 -31.20 -14.92 21.32
C ALA A 369 -29.70 -14.64 21.49
N ASN A 370 -28.83 -15.32 20.73
CA ASN A 370 -27.41 -15.02 20.68
C ASN A 370 -27.13 -13.62 20.08
N GLN A 371 -27.83 -13.22 19.02
CA GLN A 371 -27.70 -11.88 18.46
C GLN A 371 -28.04 -10.80 19.50
N ALA A 372 -29.19 -10.92 20.17
CA ALA A 372 -29.61 -9.99 21.24
C ALA A 372 -28.60 -9.96 22.39
N LYS A 373 -28.08 -11.12 22.80
CA LYS A 373 -27.05 -11.24 23.83
C LYS A 373 -25.75 -10.51 23.46
N TYR A 374 -25.29 -10.66 22.22
CA TYR A 374 -24.07 -9.99 21.78
C TYR A 374 -24.26 -8.49 21.58
N ALA A 375 -25.43 -8.05 21.10
CA ALA A 375 -25.80 -6.64 21.04
C ALA A 375 -25.78 -5.98 22.43
N ALA A 376 -26.28 -6.65 23.47
CA ALA A 376 -26.19 -6.18 24.85
C ALA A 376 -24.73 -6.05 25.33
N LYS A 377 -23.86 -7.02 24.99
CA LYS A 377 -22.42 -6.94 25.29
C LYS A 377 -21.74 -5.78 24.56
N VAL A 378 -22.13 -5.47 23.33
CA VAL A 378 -21.60 -4.29 22.62
C VAL A 378 -21.91 -3.01 23.42
N LYS A 379 -23.16 -2.84 23.89
CA LYS A 379 -23.55 -1.69 24.71
C LYS A 379 -22.75 -1.60 26.01
N GLU A 380 -22.60 -2.73 26.71
CA GLU A 380 -21.81 -2.82 27.96
C GLU A 380 -20.36 -2.33 27.75
N TRP A 381 -19.68 -2.80 26.70
CA TRP A 381 -18.30 -2.35 26.42
C TRP A 381 -18.24 -0.90 25.93
N GLN A 382 -19.28 -0.41 25.27
CA GLN A 382 -19.39 1.01 24.90
C GLN A 382 -19.67 1.91 26.11
N GLU A 383 -20.23 1.39 27.20
CA GLU A 383 -20.34 2.09 28.48
C GLU A 383 -18.99 2.10 29.20
N ARG A 384 -18.31 0.95 29.28
CA ARG A 384 -16.97 0.85 29.87
C ARG A 384 -15.96 1.80 29.23
N ILE A 385 -15.93 1.88 27.90
CA ILE A 385 -15.03 2.82 27.23
C ILE A 385 -15.42 4.28 27.49
N ARG A 386 -16.70 4.60 27.68
CA ARG A 386 -17.14 5.95 28.04
C ARG A 386 -16.68 6.32 29.45
N ALA A 387 -16.83 5.41 30.41
CA ALA A 387 -16.33 5.60 31.78
C ALA A 387 -14.81 5.77 31.79
N HIS A 388 -14.07 4.89 31.11
CA HIS A 388 -12.60 4.97 31.02
C HIS A 388 -12.10 6.30 30.43
N LEU A 389 -12.84 6.87 29.47
CA LEU A 389 -12.51 8.17 28.88
C LEU A 389 -12.92 9.35 29.78
N ALA A 390 -13.94 9.19 30.61
CA ALA A 390 -14.29 10.18 31.63
C ALA A 390 -13.21 10.26 32.71
N ASP A 391 -12.62 9.12 33.07
CA ASP A 391 -11.52 9.03 34.04
C ASP A 391 -10.16 9.47 33.47
N ASN A 392 -10.04 9.60 32.13
CA ASN A 392 -8.79 9.93 31.44
C ASN A 392 -9.04 10.97 30.34
N ASP A 393 -9.11 12.24 30.72
CA ASP A 393 -9.42 13.40 29.86
C ASP A 393 -8.48 13.60 28.66
N TYR A 394 -7.23 13.13 28.76
CA TYR A 394 -6.22 13.17 27.69
C TYR A 394 -6.42 12.09 26.61
N LEU A 395 -7.32 11.12 26.82
CA LEU A 395 -7.63 10.10 25.83
C LEU A 395 -8.80 10.51 24.93
N ARG A 396 -8.74 10.12 23.65
CA ARG A 396 -9.79 10.40 22.67
C ARG A 396 -10.37 9.11 22.10
N ARG A 397 -11.70 9.04 22.03
CA ARG A 397 -12.42 7.98 21.33
C ARG A 397 -12.35 8.18 19.82
N ASP A 398 -11.97 7.12 19.12
CA ASP A 398 -12.08 7.04 17.67
C ASP A 398 -13.09 5.96 17.29
N ARG A 399 -14.28 6.38 16.84
CA ARG A 399 -15.35 5.45 16.46
C ARG A 399 -14.99 4.59 15.25
N LYS A 400 -14.08 5.04 14.37
CA LYS A 400 -13.63 4.23 13.22
C LYS A 400 -12.95 2.96 13.69
N ARG A 401 -12.18 3.02 14.78
CA ARG A 401 -11.52 1.84 15.35
C ARG A 401 -12.50 0.79 15.85
N GLU A 402 -13.72 1.16 16.21
CA GLU A 402 -14.75 0.25 16.70
C GLU A 402 -15.67 -0.28 15.60
N LYS A 403 -15.58 0.25 14.37
CA LYS A 403 -16.37 -0.26 13.26
C LYS A 403 -15.94 -1.68 12.92
N VAL A 404 -16.92 -2.40 12.39
CA VAL A 404 -16.76 -3.68 11.71
C VAL A 404 -17.56 -3.47 10.44
N ASP A 405 -16.90 -3.38 9.29
CA ASP A 405 -17.57 -3.00 8.05
C ASP A 405 -18.65 -4.00 7.65
N ALA A 406 -19.76 -3.50 7.12
CA ALA A 406 -20.84 -4.36 6.67
C ALA A 406 -20.38 -5.27 5.52
N GLN A 407 -21.01 -6.45 5.40
CA GLN A 407 -20.87 -7.25 4.19
C GLN A 407 -21.28 -6.43 2.98
N LEU A 408 -20.52 -6.57 1.89
CA LEU A 408 -20.85 -5.88 0.64
C LEU A 408 -22.17 -6.39 0.07
N GLY A 409 -22.92 -5.45 -0.53
CA GLY A 409 -24.04 -5.77 -1.40
C GLY A 409 -23.58 -6.64 -2.58
N SER A 410 -24.50 -7.45 -3.13
CA SER A 410 -24.18 -8.39 -4.21
C SER A 410 -23.56 -7.71 -5.44
N ALA A 411 -24.08 -6.53 -5.83
CA ALA A 411 -23.59 -5.78 -6.99
C ALA A 411 -22.15 -5.28 -6.80
N GLU A 412 -21.85 -4.69 -5.64
CA GLU A 412 -20.53 -4.15 -5.32
C GLU A 412 -19.48 -5.26 -5.19
N ARG A 413 -19.85 -6.37 -4.52
CA ARG A 413 -19.01 -7.57 -4.45
C ARG A 413 -18.68 -8.10 -5.84
N ASN A 414 -19.67 -8.22 -6.73
CA ASN A 414 -19.44 -8.71 -8.10
C ASN A 414 -18.52 -7.79 -8.90
N LYS A 415 -18.61 -6.47 -8.70
CA LYS A 415 -17.70 -5.50 -9.32
C LYS A 415 -16.27 -5.72 -8.84
N LEU A 416 -16.04 -5.81 -7.53
CA LEU A 416 -14.69 -6.06 -6.97
C LEU A 416 -14.11 -7.39 -7.43
N LEU A 417 -14.91 -8.46 -7.43
CA LEU A 417 -14.49 -9.78 -7.92
C LEU A 417 -14.09 -9.74 -9.39
N LYS A 418 -14.82 -8.99 -10.22
CA LYS A 418 -14.48 -8.80 -11.63
C LYS A 418 -13.17 -8.04 -11.77
N THR A 419 -13.01 -6.92 -11.06
CA THR A 419 -11.76 -6.13 -11.07
C THR A 419 -10.56 -6.96 -10.64
N ALA A 420 -10.70 -7.78 -9.61
CA ALA A 420 -9.65 -8.68 -9.15
C ALA A 420 -9.28 -9.76 -10.18
N ALA A 421 -10.28 -10.34 -10.85
CA ALA A 421 -10.07 -11.32 -11.92
C ALA A 421 -9.38 -10.69 -13.15
N ASP A 422 -9.80 -9.48 -13.54
CA ASP A 422 -9.19 -8.73 -14.63
C ASP A 422 -7.72 -8.40 -14.31
N ARG A 423 -7.42 -8.03 -13.06
CA ARG A 423 -6.04 -7.79 -12.59
C ARG A 423 -5.17 -9.04 -12.65
N GLU A 424 -5.70 -10.19 -12.27
CA GLU A 424 -4.96 -11.46 -12.37
C GLU A 424 -4.60 -11.79 -13.81
N LYS A 425 -5.58 -11.71 -14.72
CA LYS A 425 -5.33 -11.89 -16.16
C LYS A 425 -4.27 -10.92 -16.65
N ILE A 426 -4.32 -9.66 -16.23
CA ILE A 426 -3.29 -8.66 -16.57
C ILE A 426 -1.91 -9.07 -16.06
N LYS A 427 -1.78 -9.55 -14.81
CA LYS A 427 -0.52 -10.07 -14.26
C LYS A 427 0.01 -11.27 -15.08
N GLU A 428 -0.86 -12.19 -15.48
CA GLU A 428 -0.51 -13.33 -16.35
C GLU A 428 -0.05 -12.88 -17.73
N ILE A 429 -0.76 -11.93 -18.34
CA ILE A 429 -0.39 -11.33 -19.63
C ILE A 429 0.97 -10.64 -19.53
N GLN A 430 1.21 -9.86 -18.47
CA GLN A 430 2.51 -9.22 -18.25
C GLN A 430 3.62 -10.25 -18.07
N LYS A 431 3.35 -11.36 -17.39
CA LYS A 431 4.31 -12.48 -17.26
C LYS A 431 4.60 -13.14 -18.62
N LEU A 432 3.56 -13.35 -19.44
CA LEU A 432 3.69 -13.85 -20.81
C LEU A 432 4.51 -12.90 -21.69
N ILE A 433 4.25 -11.59 -21.61
CA ILE A 433 5.01 -10.57 -22.34
C ILE A 433 6.49 -10.58 -21.93
N ARG A 434 6.78 -10.80 -20.64
CA ARG A 434 8.16 -10.87 -20.13
C ARG A 434 8.86 -12.18 -20.51
N SER A 435 8.12 -13.27 -20.68
CA SER A 435 8.70 -14.57 -21.04
C SER A 435 9.27 -14.58 -22.46
N THR A 436 9.94 -15.68 -22.81
CA THR A 436 10.45 -15.95 -24.17
C THR A 436 9.36 -16.42 -25.13
N GLU A 437 8.16 -16.75 -24.63
CA GLU A 437 7.04 -17.25 -25.43
C GLU A 437 6.43 -16.17 -26.32
N GLN A 438 6.48 -14.91 -25.90
CA GLN A 438 6.04 -13.78 -26.70
C GLN A 438 7.20 -13.28 -27.58
N PRO A 439 7.12 -13.37 -28.92
CA PRO A 439 8.17 -12.86 -29.79
C PRO A 439 8.26 -11.34 -29.67
N LYS A 440 9.47 -10.83 -29.48
CA LYS A 440 9.78 -9.40 -29.29
C LYS A 440 10.59 -8.82 -30.44
N GLY A 441 10.71 -9.56 -31.55
CA GLY A 441 11.34 -9.08 -32.78
C GLY A 441 10.51 -7.95 -33.40
N ILE A 442 11.17 -6.90 -33.87
CA ILE A 442 10.50 -5.75 -34.49
C ILE A 442 9.96 -6.15 -35.87
N LEU A 443 8.65 -6.02 -36.07
CA LEU A 443 8.00 -6.24 -37.36
C LEU A 443 8.22 -5.04 -38.27
N ARG A 444 9.28 -5.11 -39.10
CA ARG A 444 9.70 -4.00 -39.98
C ARG A 444 8.57 -3.39 -40.79
N GLY A 445 7.76 -4.20 -41.49
CA GLY A 445 6.66 -3.69 -42.31
C GLY A 445 5.55 -2.98 -41.52
N GLN A 446 5.33 -3.34 -40.25
CA GLN A 446 4.38 -2.62 -39.39
C GLN A 446 5.03 -1.38 -38.77
N GLN A 447 6.32 -1.47 -38.42
CA GLN A 447 7.09 -0.38 -37.86
C GLN A 447 7.29 0.78 -38.86
N ASN A 448 7.53 0.46 -40.14
CA ASN A 448 7.73 1.41 -41.23
C ASN A 448 6.54 2.36 -41.40
N LYS A 449 5.31 1.93 -41.09
CA LYS A 449 4.10 2.77 -41.13
C LYS A 449 4.14 3.99 -40.21
N HIS A 450 5.10 4.04 -39.29
CA HIS A 450 5.32 5.13 -38.35
C HIS A 450 6.65 5.86 -38.59
N ILE A 451 7.37 5.54 -39.66
CA ILE A 451 8.66 6.16 -40.04
C ILE A 451 8.44 6.98 -41.32
N PRO A 452 8.45 8.32 -41.23
CA PRO A 452 8.33 9.19 -42.40
C PRO A 452 9.38 8.87 -43.47
N GLY A 453 8.98 8.87 -44.74
CA GLY A 453 9.88 8.60 -45.87
C GLY A 453 9.93 7.14 -46.32
N THR A 454 9.33 6.21 -45.59
CA THR A 454 9.17 4.82 -46.04
C THR A 454 7.99 4.66 -47.00
N HIS A 455 8.03 3.63 -47.85
CA HIS A 455 6.95 3.34 -48.80
C HIS A 455 5.63 3.03 -48.06
N GLU A 456 5.70 2.27 -46.99
CA GLU A 456 4.56 1.85 -46.17
C GLU A 456 3.93 3.01 -45.40
N TYR A 457 4.73 3.99 -44.97
CA TYR A 457 4.21 5.22 -44.36
C TYR A 457 3.35 6.02 -45.35
N ASN A 458 3.85 6.22 -46.57
CA ASN A 458 3.15 7.00 -47.60
C ASN A 458 1.81 6.34 -47.96
N GLN A 459 1.81 5.02 -48.18
CA GLN A 459 0.57 4.26 -48.40
C GLN A 459 -0.42 4.37 -47.24
N TYR A 460 0.08 4.37 -45.99
CA TYR A 460 -0.78 4.44 -44.82
C TYR A 460 -1.40 5.83 -44.64
N VAL A 461 -0.65 6.90 -44.95
CA VAL A 461 -1.15 8.28 -44.98
C VAL A 461 -2.28 8.43 -46.00
N GLU A 462 -2.11 7.92 -47.23
CA GLU A 462 -3.15 7.96 -48.26
C GLU A 462 -4.43 7.24 -47.81
N LYS A 463 -4.28 6.05 -47.22
CA LYS A 463 -5.40 5.28 -46.69
C LYS A 463 -6.15 6.00 -45.58
N LEU A 464 -5.45 6.77 -44.75
CA LEU A 464 -6.06 7.57 -43.67
C LEU A 464 -6.74 8.84 -44.21
N LYS A 465 -6.17 9.48 -45.24
CA LYS A 465 -6.80 10.61 -45.94
C LYS A 465 -8.15 10.23 -46.55
N ILE A 466 -8.24 9.05 -47.17
CA ILE A 466 -9.52 8.53 -47.73
C ILE A 466 -10.60 8.41 -46.64
N LYS A 467 -10.21 8.19 -45.38
CA LYS A 467 -11.12 8.09 -44.23
C LYS A 467 -11.36 9.43 -43.51
N GLY A 468 -10.87 10.55 -44.07
CA GLY A 468 -10.97 11.87 -43.44
C GLY A 468 -10.08 12.05 -42.21
N GLN A 469 -8.98 11.30 -42.08
CA GLN A 469 -8.05 11.38 -40.94
C GLN A 469 -6.72 12.03 -41.34
N TYR A 470 -6.08 12.71 -40.38
CA TYR A 470 -4.91 13.58 -40.63
C TYR A 470 -3.56 12.86 -40.74
N GLY A 471 -3.49 11.55 -40.47
CA GLY A 471 -2.29 10.72 -40.65
C GLY A 471 -1.84 9.97 -39.39
N PRO A 472 -0.83 9.09 -39.51
CA PRO A 472 -0.36 8.27 -38.40
C PRO A 472 0.63 9.02 -37.50
N SER A 473 0.76 8.57 -36.25
CA SER A 473 1.82 9.04 -35.34
C SER A 473 3.21 8.60 -35.84
N ARG A 474 4.23 9.44 -35.61
CA ARG A 474 5.55 9.34 -36.25
C ARG A 474 6.66 9.14 -35.22
N LEU A 475 7.59 8.24 -35.49
CA LEU A 475 8.79 8.05 -34.68
C LEU A 475 9.92 8.96 -35.17
N THR A 476 10.72 9.46 -34.24
CA THR A 476 11.92 10.26 -34.50
C THR A 476 13.21 9.55 -34.08
N ILE A 477 13.10 8.32 -33.56
CA ILE A 477 14.19 7.50 -33.03
C ILE A 477 14.62 6.41 -34.02
N SER A 478 15.84 5.88 -33.84
CA SER A 478 16.40 4.83 -34.71
C SER A 478 15.77 3.46 -34.44
N GLN A 479 16.00 2.51 -35.36
CA GLN A 479 15.47 1.15 -35.23
C GLN A 479 16.14 0.35 -34.09
N GLU A 480 17.41 0.62 -33.83
CA GLU A 480 18.17 0.07 -32.69
C GLU A 480 17.55 0.52 -31.38
N GLU A 481 17.20 1.81 -31.29
CA GLU A 481 16.58 2.42 -30.11
C GLU A 481 15.16 1.88 -29.87
N VAL A 482 14.38 1.66 -30.94
CA VAL A 482 13.08 0.98 -30.84
C VAL A 482 13.25 -0.42 -30.24
N THR A 483 14.29 -1.16 -30.65
CA THR A 483 14.55 -2.51 -30.14
C THR A 483 14.96 -2.48 -28.66
N GLU A 484 15.77 -1.50 -28.27
CA GLU A 484 16.17 -1.28 -26.87
C GLU A 484 14.96 -0.94 -25.99
N LEU A 485 14.09 -0.03 -26.45
CA LEU A 485 12.86 0.32 -25.73
C LEU A 485 11.94 -0.89 -25.52
N VAL A 486 11.77 -1.75 -26.53
CA VAL A 486 11.00 -3.00 -26.35
C VAL A 486 11.66 -3.89 -25.30
N LYS A 487 12.98 -4.09 -25.35
CA LYS A 487 13.69 -4.94 -24.38
C LYS A 487 13.57 -4.42 -22.96
N GLN A 488 13.65 -3.10 -22.78
CA GLN A 488 13.61 -2.45 -21.48
C GLN A 488 12.20 -2.41 -20.88
N TYR A 489 11.18 -2.11 -21.70
CA TYR A 489 9.84 -1.77 -21.18
C TYR A 489 8.77 -2.84 -21.41
N ALA A 490 9.01 -3.87 -22.23
CA ALA A 490 8.00 -4.91 -22.48
C ALA A 490 7.56 -5.60 -21.17
N GLY A 491 6.27 -5.54 -20.88
CA GLY A 491 5.65 -6.13 -19.70
C GLY A 491 5.71 -5.24 -18.45
N THR A 492 6.13 -3.98 -18.57
CA THR A 492 6.18 -2.99 -17.48
C THR A 492 5.07 -1.93 -17.59
N GLY A 493 4.37 -1.88 -18.72
CA GLY A 493 3.35 -0.90 -19.03
C GLY A 493 1.95 -1.27 -18.56
N SER A 494 1.02 -0.37 -18.88
CA SER A 494 -0.41 -0.55 -18.63
C SER A 494 -1.03 -1.41 -19.72
N VAL A 495 -1.53 -2.57 -19.32
CA VAL A 495 -2.32 -3.49 -20.15
C VAL A 495 -3.80 -3.30 -19.83
N LYS A 496 -4.66 -3.27 -20.86
CA LYS A 496 -6.11 -3.14 -20.71
C LYS A 496 -6.82 -4.36 -21.29
N LEU A 497 -7.93 -4.75 -20.67
CA LEU A 497 -8.83 -5.78 -21.17
C LEU A 497 -10.06 -5.14 -21.82
N ASN A 498 -10.58 -5.78 -22.86
CA ASN A 498 -11.83 -5.36 -23.51
C ASN A 498 -13.06 -5.70 -22.62
N LYS A 499 -14.28 -5.32 -23.05
CA LYS A 499 -15.51 -5.63 -22.30
C LYS A 499 -15.75 -7.14 -22.08
N LYS A 500 -15.16 -8.00 -22.93
CA LYS A 500 -15.21 -9.47 -22.83
C LYS A 500 -14.12 -10.05 -21.92
N GLY A 501 -13.22 -9.22 -21.37
CA GLY A 501 -12.13 -9.64 -20.50
C GLY A 501 -10.97 -10.29 -21.25
N GLU A 502 -10.80 -9.95 -22.52
CA GLU A 502 -9.71 -10.41 -23.39
C GLU A 502 -8.70 -9.28 -23.61
N TRP A 503 -7.44 -9.66 -23.79
CA TRP A 503 -6.36 -8.72 -24.10
C TRP A 503 -6.42 -8.26 -25.55
N ASP A 504 -6.30 -6.94 -25.76
CA ASP A 504 -6.27 -6.33 -27.09
C ASP A 504 -4.89 -6.40 -27.77
N ARG A 505 -3.95 -7.14 -27.17
CA ARG A 505 -2.55 -7.24 -27.60
C ARG A 505 -1.80 -5.92 -27.61
N LYS A 506 -2.16 -5.00 -26.70
CA LYS A 506 -1.48 -3.71 -26.54
C LYS A 506 -0.99 -3.52 -25.11
N GLU A 507 0.12 -2.80 -25.00
CA GLU A 507 0.68 -2.33 -23.75
C GLU A 507 1.07 -0.86 -23.89
N THR A 508 0.65 0.00 -22.95
CA THR A 508 0.98 1.42 -22.96
C THR A 508 2.10 1.72 -21.96
N ILE A 509 3.22 2.24 -22.44
CA ILE A 509 4.38 2.65 -21.63
C ILE A 509 4.25 4.13 -21.28
N LEU A 510 4.11 4.42 -19.98
CA LEU A 510 3.93 5.77 -19.46
C LEU A 510 5.14 6.28 -18.66
N VAL A 511 6.12 5.42 -18.38
CA VAL A 511 7.21 5.72 -17.43
C VAL A 511 8.47 6.20 -18.14
N ASN A 512 8.53 6.10 -19.46
CA ASN A 512 9.65 6.58 -20.24
C ASN A 512 9.65 8.13 -20.27
N ASP A 513 10.83 8.72 -20.09
CA ASP A 513 11.07 10.17 -20.13
C ASP A 513 11.67 10.64 -21.45
N ARG A 514 12.25 9.73 -22.23
CA ARG A 514 12.84 10.02 -23.54
C ARG A 514 11.75 10.33 -24.57
N ILE A 515 11.87 11.44 -25.31
CA ILE A 515 11.00 11.73 -26.45
C ILE A 515 11.29 10.73 -27.57
N ILE A 516 10.27 10.03 -28.01
CA ILE A 516 10.37 8.95 -29.01
C ILE A 516 9.81 9.34 -30.37
N GLY A 517 9.04 10.43 -30.43
CA GLY A 517 8.37 10.86 -31.65
C GLY A 517 7.24 11.85 -31.42
N LYS A 518 6.44 12.03 -32.47
CA LYS A 518 5.27 12.92 -32.51
C LYS A 518 3.98 12.11 -32.56
N ALA A 519 3.11 12.33 -31.59
CA ALA A 519 1.76 11.79 -31.59
C ALA A 519 0.84 12.73 -32.36
N VAL A 520 0.13 12.19 -33.36
CA VAL A 520 -0.85 12.93 -34.18
C VAL A 520 -2.25 12.60 -33.67
N ASN A 521 -3.07 13.61 -33.40
CA ASN A 521 -4.49 13.41 -33.10
C ASN A 521 -5.27 13.21 -34.41
N ASN A 522 -5.85 12.03 -34.59
CA ASN A 522 -6.53 11.67 -35.84
C ASN A 522 -7.82 12.48 -36.11
N LEU A 523 -8.38 13.17 -35.11
CA LEU A 523 -9.60 13.98 -35.25
C LEU A 523 -9.31 15.46 -35.51
N THR A 524 -8.27 16.01 -34.88
CA THR A 524 -7.97 17.45 -34.90
C THR A 524 -6.71 17.79 -35.69
N GLY A 525 -5.89 16.80 -36.05
CA GLY A 525 -4.60 17.00 -36.72
C GLY A 525 -3.50 17.57 -35.82
N THR A 526 -3.78 17.86 -34.55
CA THR A 526 -2.80 18.44 -33.62
C THR A 526 -1.69 17.45 -33.30
N GLU A 527 -0.44 17.88 -33.41
CA GLU A 527 0.75 17.09 -33.09
C GLU A 527 1.32 17.47 -31.72
N ALA A 528 1.86 16.48 -31.01
CA ALA A 528 2.59 16.72 -29.76
C ALA A 528 3.79 15.78 -29.67
N ASP A 529 4.94 16.31 -29.25
CA ASP A 529 6.10 15.50 -28.89
C ASP A 529 5.75 14.62 -27.69
N THR A 530 6.11 13.33 -27.78
CA THR A 530 5.70 12.35 -26.78
C THR A 530 6.84 11.44 -26.37
N SER A 531 6.87 11.12 -25.07
CA SER A 531 7.65 10.04 -24.47
C SER A 531 6.81 8.78 -24.22
N VAL A 532 5.50 8.86 -24.44
CA VAL A 532 4.56 7.75 -24.30
C VAL A 532 4.52 6.95 -25.58
N PHE A 533 4.61 5.62 -25.47
CA PHE A 533 4.34 4.72 -26.58
C PHE A 533 3.43 3.56 -26.22
N ILE A 534 2.87 2.97 -27.26
CA ILE A 534 2.10 1.73 -27.21
C ILE A 534 2.90 0.66 -27.93
N ILE A 535 3.16 -0.46 -27.25
CA ILE A 535 3.69 -1.68 -27.85
C ILE A 535 2.51 -2.51 -28.32
N HIS A 536 2.51 -2.85 -29.61
CA HIS A 536 1.54 -3.74 -30.21
C HIS A 536 2.17 -5.12 -30.39
N TYR A 537 1.52 -6.13 -29.80
CA TYR A 537 1.95 -7.53 -29.88
C TYR A 537 1.22 -8.24 -31.00
N ALA A 538 1.99 -8.92 -31.86
CA ALA A 538 1.47 -9.81 -32.88
C ALA A 538 2.00 -11.23 -32.63
N LYS A 539 1.59 -12.18 -33.48
CA LYS A 539 2.03 -13.57 -33.41
C LYS A 539 3.55 -13.70 -33.63
N ASP A 540 4.10 -12.91 -34.55
CA ASP A 540 5.48 -13.08 -35.03
C ASP A 540 6.43 -11.96 -34.58
N GLY A 541 5.96 -11.03 -33.74
CA GLY A 541 6.78 -9.92 -33.25
C GLY A 541 5.97 -8.76 -32.70
N VAL A 542 6.62 -7.60 -32.60
CA VAL A 542 6.04 -6.37 -32.04
C VAL A 542 6.33 -5.16 -32.93
N HIS A 543 5.55 -4.09 -32.74
CA HIS A 543 5.91 -2.76 -33.23
C HIS A 543 5.48 -1.70 -32.21
N ILE A 544 6.18 -0.57 -32.22
CA ILE A 544 5.92 0.55 -31.33
C ILE A 544 5.20 1.67 -32.09
N VAL A 545 4.21 2.27 -31.43
CA VAL A 545 3.49 3.45 -31.92
C VAL A 545 3.56 4.56 -30.86
N PRO A 546 3.92 5.81 -31.23
CA PRO A 546 3.85 6.94 -30.30
C PRO A 546 2.41 7.19 -29.84
N GLY A 547 2.21 7.34 -28.53
CA GLY A 547 0.92 7.61 -27.90
C GLY A 547 0.82 9.07 -27.46
N TYR A 548 -0.39 9.62 -27.40
CA TYR A 548 -0.57 11.04 -27.04
C TYR A 548 -0.15 11.32 -25.59
N PRO A 549 0.55 12.44 -25.29
CA PRO A 549 1.04 12.75 -23.94
C PRO A 549 -0.04 12.84 -22.86
N SER A 550 -1.30 13.11 -23.24
CA SER A 550 -2.44 13.14 -22.32
C SER A 550 -2.66 11.81 -21.59
N LEU A 551 -2.16 10.70 -22.14
CA LEU A 551 -2.19 9.38 -21.48
C LEU A 551 -1.38 9.37 -20.15
N LYS A 552 -0.38 10.24 -19.97
CA LYS A 552 0.32 10.42 -18.67
C LYS A 552 -0.58 11.10 -17.62
N LYS A 553 -1.49 12.00 -18.02
CA LYS A 553 -2.32 12.81 -17.11
C LYS A 553 -3.52 12.06 -16.52
N GLY A 554 -3.95 10.94 -17.10
CA GLY A 554 -5.10 10.14 -16.63
C GLY A 554 -4.89 9.35 -15.32
N ARG A 555 -3.83 9.64 -14.55
CA ARG A 555 -3.48 8.96 -13.29
C ARG A 555 -3.76 9.79 -12.03
N GLY A 556 -4.36 10.98 -12.18
CA GLY A 556 -4.87 11.79 -11.08
C GLY A 556 -6.36 12.06 -11.29
N ASN A 557 -7.19 11.63 -10.32
CA ASN A 557 -8.66 11.67 -10.29
C ASN A 557 -9.37 10.58 -11.12
N THR A 558 -9.49 9.40 -10.50
CA THR A 558 -10.80 8.81 -10.16
C THR A 558 -10.65 7.92 -8.94
#